data_AF-A0A1J8R066-F1
#
_entry.id   AF-A0A1J8R066-F1
#
_cell.length_a   1.000
_cell.length_b   1.000
_cell.length_c   1.000
_cell.angle_alpha   90.00
_cell.angle_beta   90.00
_cell.angle_gamma   90.00
#
_symmetry.space_group_name_H-M   'P 1'
#
loop_
_entity.id
_entity.type
_entity.pdbx_description
1 polymer ?
#
loop_
_entity_poly.entity_id
_entity_poly.type
_entity_poly.pdbx_seq_one_letter_code
_entity_poly.pdbx_strand_id
1 'polypeptide(L)'
;MSPEKLLEVARKILHPYKIHEPKMYEWWTVYIIGQRVASRFSVNERIFIAGDACHTHSPKAGQGMNASINDAHNLAWKLVQVLRGRAKISLLETYELERRKFAQDLIEFDRKYAALFSGKPSTINDDEGMSHETFSSVIEVSGGFISGIGIHYASSAITNETHQQCVPHLIIGERMPPQIFVRAADGRPYEIQDILPSDTRFKLLFFVGNLTEERVRELDALSDEMRDPSCFLQKYGYPTEGTAQSMFSIITIVSGDKDDVKFTRVPAFFRPHWSNVLLDDMDVTRSLGGGAYKRFGIDPSTMTLVIIRPDGYVGMIAPASALEDIDSYFAAFMIPRKAVLDTQLPQI
;
A
#
# COMPACT_ATOMS: atom_id res chain seq x y z
N MET A 1 -8.87 35.06 21.29
CA MET A 1 -7.86 35.27 20.22
C MET A 1 -8.56 35.99 19.07
N SER A 2 -7.89 36.88 18.33
CA SER A 2 -8.41 37.50 17.09
C SER A 2 -7.33 37.41 16.00
N PRO A 3 -7.66 37.54 14.71
CA PRO A 3 -6.67 37.44 13.64
C PRO A 3 -5.64 38.57 13.69
N GLU A 4 -6.02 39.75 14.18
CA GLU A 4 -5.11 40.89 14.40
C GLU A 4 -4.08 40.56 15.48
N LYS A 5 -4.52 39.95 16.60
CA LYS A 5 -3.62 39.51 17.67
C LYS A 5 -2.65 38.42 17.19
N LEU A 6 -3.10 37.52 16.32
CA LEU A 6 -2.21 36.51 15.70
C LEU A 6 -1.18 37.18 14.77
N LEU A 7 -1.59 38.18 14.00
CA LEU A 7 -0.70 38.96 13.13
C LEU A 7 0.37 39.72 13.93
N GLU A 8 0.01 40.29 15.09
CA GLU A 8 0.98 40.92 15.99
C GLU A 8 2.05 39.94 16.48
N VAL A 9 1.65 38.71 16.84
CA VAL A 9 2.58 37.66 17.25
C VAL A 9 3.48 37.23 16.08
N ALA A 10 2.90 37.02 14.88
CA ALA A 10 3.67 36.66 13.69
C ALA A 10 4.73 37.72 13.33
N ARG A 11 4.39 39.01 13.44
CA ARG A 11 5.33 40.12 13.23
C ARG A 11 6.52 40.09 14.20
N LYS A 12 6.29 39.70 15.46
CA LYS A 12 7.38 39.53 16.45
C LYS A 12 8.28 38.35 16.09
N ILE A 13 7.70 37.23 15.66
CA ILE A 13 8.44 36.01 15.27
C ILE A 13 9.31 36.26 14.04
N LEU A 14 8.81 37.01 13.05
CA LEU A 14 9.50 37.21 11.78
C LEU A 14 10.47 38.40 11.75
N HIS A 15 10.63 39.16 12.84
CA HIS A 15 11.59 40.27 12.90
C HIS A 15 13.02 39.81 12.52
N PRO A 16 13.75 40.53 11.65
CA PRO A 16 13.48 41.90 11.15
C PRO A 16 12.64 41.98 9.87
N TYR A 17 12.15 40.86 9.34
CA TYR A 17 11.26 40.86 8.17
C TYR A 17 9.90 41.48 8.53
N LYS A 18 9.28 42.16 7.56
CA LYS A 18 8.02 42.90 7.74
C LYS A 18 6.85 42.16 7.11
N ILE A 19 5.75 42.07 7.85
CA ILE A 19 4.45 41.57 7.36
C ILE A 19 3.45 42.73 7.37
N HIS A 20 2.97 43.12 6.20
CA HIS A 20 1.92 44.13 6.07
C HIS A 20 0.56 43.56 6.48
N GLU A 21 -0.32 44.43 6.95
CA GLU A 21 -1.69 44.04 7.25
C GLU A 21 -2.42 43.65 5.95
N PRO A 22 -3.09 42.49 5.91
CA PRO A 22 -3.81 42.09 4.72
C PRO A 22 -5.07 42.94 4.54
N LYS A 23 -5.56 43.07 3.30
CA LYS A 23 -6.85 43.74 3.02
C LYS A 23 -8.04 42.99 3.60
N MET A 24 -7.91 41.67 3.76
CA MET A 24 -8.92 40.76 4.30
C MET A 24 -8.24 39.52 4.87
N TYR A 25 -8.80 38.96 5.94
CA TYR A 25 -8.46 37.64 6.45
C TYR A 25 -9.43 36.61 5.84
N GLU A 26 -8.97 35.80 4.88
CA GLU A 26 -9.82 34.79 4.22
C GLU A 26 -10.35 33.73 5.19
N TRP A 27 -9.47 33.23 6.07
CA TRP A 27 -9.83 32.29 7.13
C TRP A 27 -8.81 32.36 8.27
N TRP A 28 -9.29 32.16 9.49
CA TRP A 28 -8.44 31.98 10.67
C TRP A 28 -9.15 31.08 11.69
N THR A 29 -8.37 30.42 12.54
CA THR A 29 -8.91 29.60 13.62
C THR A 29 -8.02 29.63 14.85
N VAL A 30 -8.54 29.08 15.94
CA VAL A 30 -7.76 28.74 17.13
C VAL A 30 -7.82 27.23 17.29
N TYR A 31 -6.69 26.57 17.03
CA TYR A 31 -6.57 25.14 17.26
C TYR A 31 -6.01 24.87 18.65
N ILE A 32 -6.73 24.07 19.45
CA ILE A 32 -6.28 23.65 20.78
C ILE A 32 -5.72 22.23 20.65
N ILE A 33 -4.47 22.05 21.08
CA ILE A 33 -3.73 20.80 20.95
C ILE A 33 -4.36 19.75 21.87
N GLY A 34 -4.95 18.70 21.27
CA GLY A 34 -5.43 17.52 21.96
C GLY A 34 -5.02 16.25 21.21
N GLN A 35 -4.23 15.42 21.87
CA GLN A 35 -3.81 14.11 21.35
C GLN A 35 -4.70 13.03 21.97
N ARG A 36 -5.52 12.36 21.15
CA ARG A 36 -6.49 11.34 21.61
C ARG A 36 -6.57 10.22 20.60
N VAL A 37 -6.62 8.97 21.05
CA VAL A 37 -7.00 7.80 20.24
C VAL A 37 -8.17 7.09 20.92
N ALA A 38 -9.18 6.69 20.15
CA ALA A 38 -10.27 5.86 20.61
C ALA A 38 -9.74 4.49 21.08
N SER A 39 -10.34 3.95 22.15
CA SER A 39 -9.93 2.66 22.69
C SER A 39 -10.22 1.50 21.73
N ARG A 40 -11.25 1.65 20.89
CA ARG A 40 -11.67 0.72 19.83
C ARG A 40 -12.10 1.53 18.60
N PHE A 41 -11.87 0.98 17.41
CA PHE A 41 -12.31 1.55 16.14
C PHE A 41 -13.56 0.83 15.60
N SER A 42 -13.90 -0.32 16.18
CA SER A 42 -15.09 -1.08 15.80
C SER A 42 -15.84 -1.68 17.00
N VAL A 43 -17.13 -1.96 16.78
CA VAL A 43 -17.97 -2.75 17.69
C VAL A 43 -18.54 -3.93 16.90
N ASN A 44 -18.12 -5.14 17.27
CA ASN A 44 -18.54 -6.42 16.68
C ASN A 44 -18.41 -6.45 15.15
N GLU A 45 -17.47 -5.68 14.57
CA GLU A 45 -17.26 -5.60 13.12
C GLU A 45 -18.56 -5.20 12.36
N ARG A 46 -19.40 -4.39 13.00
CA ARG A 46 -20.68 -3.89 12.46
C ARG A 46 -20.76 -2.37 12.45
N ILE A 47 -20.21 -1.74 13.47
CA ILE A 47 -20.15 -0.28 13.59
C ILE A 47 -18.66 0.08 13.61
N PHE A 48 -18.26 0.97 12.71
CA PHE A 48 -16.89 1.45 12.56
C PHE A 48 -16.86 2.97 12.69
N ILE A 49 -15.79 3.47 13.30
CA ILE A 49 -15.41 4.88 13.26
C ILE A 49 -14.12 5.00 12.44
N ALA A 50 -13.88 6.15 11.81
CA ALA A 50 -12.67 6.45 11.03
C ALA A 50 -12.29 7.94 11.15
N GLY A 51 -11.01 8.27 10.94
CA GLY A 51 -10.53 9.65 10.95
C GLY A 51 -10.60 10.33 12.31
N ASP A 52 -10.99 11.61 12.36
CA ASP A 52 -11.02 12.38 13.61
C ASP A 52 -11.93 11.78 14.70
N ALA A 53 -12.89 10.92 14.34
CA ALA A 53 -13.68 10.15 15.30
C ALA A 53 -12.83 9.11 16.06
N CYS A 54 -11.76 8.62 15.42
CA CYS A 54 -10.82 7.65 15.96
C CYS A 54 -9.62 8.30 16.62
N HIS A 55 -9.06 9.36 16.03
CA HIS A 55 -7.83 9.96 16.51
C HIS A 55 -7.78 11.46 16.22
N THR A 56 -7.29 12.24 17.19
CA THR A 56 -7.01 13.67 17.03
C THR A 56 -5.58 13.92 17.48
N HIS A 57 -4.86 14.77 16.77
CA HIS A 57 -3.47 15.10 17.06
C HIS A 57 -3.16 16.52 16.57
N SER A 58 -1.95 17.03 16.79
CA SER A 58 -1.61 18.38 16.34
C SER A 58 -1.55 18.47 14.79
N PRO A 59 -1.78 19.65 14.20
CA PRO A 59 -1.65 19.85 12.76
C PRO A 59 -0.19 19.96 12.29
N LYS A 60 0.80 19.90 13.20
CA LYS A 60 2.22 20.16 12.89
C LYS A 60 2.77 19.24 11.80
N ALA A 61 2.31 18.00 11.75
CA ALA A 61 2.71 17.00 10.75
C ALA A 61 1.74 16.91 9.55
N GLY A 62 0.68 17.73 9.49
CA GLY A 62 -0.29 17.73 8.40
C GLY A 62 -1.11 16.43 8.25
N GLN A 63 -1.16 15.58 9.28
CA GLN A 63 -1.67 14.21 9.12
C GLN A 63 -3.20 14.04 9.18
N GLY A 64 -3.97 15.00 9.72
CA GLY A 64 -5.37 14.72 10.12
C GLY A 64 -6.24 14.19 8.97
N MET A 65 -6.35 14.96 7.89
CA MET A 65 -7.09 14.53 6.70
C MET A 65 -6.46 13.31 6.02
N ASN A 66 -5.12 13.26 5.94
CA ASN A 66 -4.39 12.18 5.27
C ASN A 66 -4.63 10.82 5.97
N ALA A 67 -4.46 10.77 7.28
CA ALA A 67 -4.74 9.62 8.12
C ALA A 67 -6.21 9.19 8.03
N SER A 68 -7.13 10.16 8.06
CA SER A 68 -8.58 9.91 7.97
C SER A 68 -8.98 9.24 6.66
N ILE A 69 -8.46 9.72 5.53
CA ILE A 69 -8.73 9.11 4.21
C ILE A 69 -8.15 7.69 4.14
N ASN A 70 -6.94 7.48 4.69
CA ASN A 70 -6.32 6.16 4.71
C ASN A 70 -7.07 5.15 5.58
N ASP A 71 -7.68 5.58 6.68
CA ASP A 71 -8.57 4.72 7.49
C ASP A 71 -9.75 4.23 6.66
N ALA A 72 -10.44 5.14 5.96
CA ALA A 72 -11.57 4.80 5.11
C ALA A 72 -11.14 3.92 3.92
N HIS A 73 -9.99 4.23 3.30
CA HIS A 73 -9.45 3.46 2.18
C HIS A 73 -9.13 2.01 2.57
N ASN A 74 -8.52 1.83 3.74
CA ASN A 74 -8.21 0.51 4.31
C ASN A 74 -9.48 -0.30 4.62
N LEU A 75 -10.52 0.34 5.18
CA LEU A 75 -11.77 -0.34 5.55
C LEU A 75 -12.64 -0.67 4.33
N ALA A 76 -12.69 0.21 3.32
CA ALA A 76 -13.64 0.14 2.22
C ALA A 76 -13.57 -1.18 1.44
N TRP A 77 -12.38 -1.61 1.04
CA TRP A 77 -12.25 -2.85 0.27
C TRP A 77 -12.62 -4.08 1.11
N LYS A 78 -12.28 -4.08 2.40
CA LYS A 78 -12.62 -5.17 3.34
C LYS A 78 -14.14 -5.31 3.47
N LEU A 79 -14.84 -4.19 3.65
CA LEU A 79 -16.31 -4.14 3.67
C LEU A 79 -16.90 -4.67 2.36
N VAL A 80 -16.39 -4.25 1.19
CA VAL A 80 -16.89 -4.74 -0.09
C VAL A 80 -16.73 -6.26 -0.23
N GLN A 81 -15.60 -6.82 0.21
CA GLN A 81 -15.40 -8.27 0.14
C GLN A 81 -16.36 -9.04 1.04
N VAL A 82 -16.61 -8.55 2.27
CA VAL A 82 -17.56 -9.19 3.20
C VAL A 82 -19.01 -9.04 2.73
N LEU A 83 -19.42 -7.84 2.31
CA LEU A 83 -20.79 -7.56 1.83
C LEU A 83 -21.14 -8.36 0.58
N ARG A 84 -20.16 -8.66 -0.28
CA ARG A 84 -20.34 -9.51 -1.46
C ARG A 84 -20.27 -11.01 -1.16
N GLY A 85 -20.13 -11.41 0.11
CA GLY A 85 -20.01 -12.79 0.54
C GLY A 85 -18.69 -13.46 0.16
N ARG A 86 -17.67 -12.69 -0.23
CA ARG A 86 -16.40 -13.20 -0.76
C ARG A 86 -15.33 -13.40 0.32
N ALA A 87 -15.51 -12.77 1.48
CA ALA A 87 -14.62 -12.86 2.62
C ALA A 87 -15.39 -13.05 3.92
N LYS A 88 -14.73 -13.67 4.90
CA LYS A 88 -15.24 -13.88 6.27
C LYS A 88 -15.33 -12.53 6.98
N ILE A 89 -16.27 -12.40 7.93
CA ILE A 89 -16.40 -11.20 8.76
C ILE A 89 -15.10 -10.85 9.52
N SER A 90 -14.31 -11.86 9.89
CA SER A 90 -13.03 -11.68 10.59
C SER A 90 -12.00 -10.90 9.78
N LEU A 91 -12.17 -10.75 8.47
CA LEU A 91 -11.37 -9.81 7.67
C LEU A 91 -11.49 -8.37 8.21
N LEU A 92 -12.65 -7.99 8.74
CA LEU A 92 -12.89 -6.63 9.24
C LEU A 92 -12.13 -6.32 10.53
N GLU A 93 -11.76 -7.34 11.33
CA GLU A 93 -10.94 -7.18 12.54
C GLU A 93 -9.57 -6.54 12.20
N THR A 94 -9.06 -6.83 10.99
CA THR A 94 -7.78 -6.29 10.52
C THR A 94 -7.80 -4.76 10.35
N TYR A 95 -8.98 -4.13 10.21
CA TYR A 95 -9.07 -2.66 10.15
C TYR A 95 -8.58 -2.02 11.45
N GLU A 96 -9.10 -2.48 12.59
CA GLU A 96 -8.67 -1.95 13.89
C GLU A 96 -7.21 -2.33 14.17
N LEU A 97 -6.82 -3.57 13.89
CA LEU A 97 -5.44 -4.04 14.08
C LEU A 97 -4.42 -3.12 13.37
N GLU A 98 -4.68 -2.78 12.11
CA GLU A 98 -3.80 -1.98 11.27
C GLU A 98 -3.88 -0.49 11.62
N ARG A 99 -5.09 0.07 11.65
CA ARG A 99 -5.30 1.53 11.68
C ARG A 99 -5.23 2.11 13.08
N ARG A 100 -5.59 1.35 14.11
CA ARG A 100 -5.41 1.81 15.50
C ARG A 100 -3.95 1.83 15.89
N LYS A 101 -3.15 0.84 15.47
CA LYS A 101 -1.70 0.85 15.71
C LYS A 101 -1.05 2.05 15.04
N PHE A 102 -1.39 2.32 13.77
CA PHE A 102 -0.95 3.53 13.07
C PHE A 102 -1.33 4.82 13.83
N ALA A 103 -2.57 4.93 14.30
CA ALA A 103 -3.01 6.10 15.06
C ALA A 103 -2.26 6.27 16.39
N GLN A 104 -1.92 5.18 17.07
CA GLN A 104 -1.09 5.24 18.28
C GLN A 104 0.33 5.72 17.97
N ASP A 105 0.94 5.20 16.89
CA ASP A 105 2.26 5.61 16.44
C ASP A 105 2.27 7.08 16.00
N LEU A 106 1.20 7.54 15.36
CA LEU A 106 0.96 8.93 14.99
C LEU A 106 0.97 9.86 16.20
N ILE A 107 0.32 9.46 17.29
CA ILE A 107 0.28 10.27 18.50
C ILE A 107 1.61 10.26 19.24
N GLU A 108 2.26 9.09 19.33
CA GLU A 108 3.60 8.97 19.91
C GLU A 108 4.60 9.86 19.15
N PHE A 109 4.52 9.85 17.82
CA PHE A 109 5.28 10.72 16.95
C PHE A 109 4.92 12.19 17.18
N ASP A 110 3.63 12.56 17.12
CA ASP A 110 3.17 13.94 17.30
C ASP A 110 3.54 14.50 18.68
N ARG A 111 3.59 13.68 19.72
CA ARG A 111 4.05 14.08 21.06
C ARG A 111 5.52 14.47 21.07
N LYS A 112 6.38 13.64 20.47
CA LYS A 112 7.81 13.92 20.32
C LYS A 112 8.02 15.15 19.44
N TYR A 113 7.36 15.19 18.29
CA TYR A 113 7.46 16.27 17.32
C TYR A 113 6.93 17.60 17.87
N ALA A 114 5.79 17.60 18.57
CA ALA A 114 5.22 18.80 19.14
C ALA A 114 6.10 19.40 20.24
N ALA A 115 6.74 18.57 21.08
CA ALA A 115 7.73 19.04 22.04
C ALA A 115 8.90 19.75 21.34
N LEU A 116 9.33 19.21 20.18
CA LEU A 116 10.41 19.81 19.39
C LEU A 116 10.08 21.17 18.76
N PHE A 117 8.81 21.47 18.50
CA PHE A 117 8.42 22.78 17.97
C PHE A 117 8.03 23.80 19.04
N SER A 118 7.84 23.34 20.28
CA SER A 118 7.39 24.16 21.39
C SER A 118 8.52 24.54 22.36
N GLY A 119 9.68 23.87 22.27
CA GLY A 119 10.89 24.25 23.00
C GLY A 119 11.57 25.50 22.40
N LYS A 120 12.25 26.29 23.24
CA LYS A 120 13.09 27.39 22.76
C LYS A 120 14.31 26.81 22.02
N PRO A 121 14.73 27.38 20.88
CA PRO A 121 15.99 27.01 20.24
C PRO A 121 17.16 27.19 21.22
N SER A 122 18.15 26.30 21.20
CA SER A 122 19.39 26.58 21.90
C SER A 122 20.02 27.86 21.35
N THR A 123 20.58 28.65 22.25
CA THR A 123 21.39 29.82 21.88
C THR A 123 22.82 29.57 22.31
N ILE A 124 23.76 30.39 21.83
CA ILE A 124 25.20 30.27 22.15
C ILE A 124 25.47 30.24 23.68
N ASN A 125 24.53 30.68 24.51
CA ASN A 125 24.65 30.75 25.96
C ASN A 125 23.66 29.86 26.73
N ASP A 126 22.93 28.95 26.06
CA ASP A 126 21.89 28.12 26.69
C ASP A 126 21.84 26.70 26.08
N ASP A 127 22.56 25.77 26.73
CA ASP A 127 22.70 24.36 26.35
C ASP A 127 21.46 23.51 26.67
N GLU A 128 20.46 24.05 27.37
CA GLU A 128 19.19 23.34 27.65
C GLU A 128 18.16 23.44 26.49
N GLY A 129 18.44 24.28 25.48
CA GLY A 129 17.60 24.40 24.29
C GLY A 129 17.85 23.28 23.27
N MET A 130 16.95 23.14 22.29
CA MET A 130 17.12 22.10 21.27
C MET A 130 18.14 22.47 20.22
N SER A 131 19.06 21.55 19.95
CA SER A 131 20.07 21.69 18.91
C SER A 131 19.45 21.57 17.51
N HIS A 132 20.07 22.26 16.55
CA HIS A 132 19.65 22.23 15.16
C HIS A 132 19.84 20.83 14.52
N GLU A 133 20.87 20.10 14.94
CA GLU A 133 21.16 18.74 14.48
C GLU A 133 20.09 17.73 14.96
N THR A 134 19.62 17.88 16.20
CA THR A 134 18.54 17.05 16.76
C THR A 134 17.23 17.31 16.01
N PHE A 135 16.95 18.57 15.68
CA PHE A 135 15.77 18.93 14.90
C PHE A 135 15.82 18.37 13.48
N SER A 136 16.95 18.52 12.78
CA SER A 136 17.14 17.99 11.42
C SER A 136 17.04 16.47 11.37
N SER A 137 17.68 15.76 12.31
CA SER A 137 17.61 14.29 12.35
C SER A 137 16.19 13.78 12.61
N VAL A 138 15.40 14.47 13.45
CA VAL A 138 14.00 14.10 13.65
C VAL A 138 13.20 14.33 12.36
N ILE A 139 13.43 15.42 11.63
CA ILE A 139 12.76 15.63 10.33
C ILE A 139 13.09 14.50 9.34
N GLU A 140 14.37 14.12 9.23
CA GLU A 140 14.82 13.05 8.34
C GLU A 140 14.19 11.70 8.70
N VAL A 141 14.26 11.32 9.98
CA VAL A 141 13.69 10.06 10.49
C VAL A 141 12.16 10.02 10.35
N SER A 142 11.52 11.19 10.44
CA SER A 142 10.06 11.30 10.40
C SER A 142 9.49 11.48 8.99
N GLY A 143 10.35 11.65 7.98
CA GLY A 143 9.92 11.92 6.60
C GLY A 143 9.01 10.82 6.03
N GLY A 144 9.33 9.54 6.30
CA GLY A 144 8.49 8.40 5.90
C GLY A 144 7.11 8.41 6.57
N PHE A 145 7.07 8.82 7.84
CA PHE A 145 5.84 8.90 8.60
C PHE A 145 4.96 10.08 8.15
N ILE A 146 5.54 11.27 7.96
CA ILE A 146 4.86 12.49 7.49
C ILE A 146 4.34 12.32 6.06
N SER A 147 5.10 11.67 5.19
CA SER A 147 4.65 11.40 3.82
C SER A 147 3.55 10.32 3.75
N GLY A 148 3.33 9.55 4.83
CA GLY A 148 2.37 8.46 4.89
C GLY A 148 2.81 7.19 4.15
N ILE A 149 4.02 7.17 3.56
CA ILE A 149 4.54 6.01 2.82
C ILE A 149 5.27 5.01 3.73
N GLY A 150 5.71 5.45 4.91
CA GLY A 150 6.45 4.63 5.87
C GLY A 150 5.56 3.78 6.78
N ILE A 151 4.33 3.47 6.36
CA ILE A 151 3.42 2.63 7.14
C ILE A 151 3.79 1.17 6.90
N HIS A 152 4.07 0.45 7.98
CA HIS A 152 4.33 -0.99 7.99
C HIS A 152 3.30 -1.67 8.90
N TYR A 153 2.41 -2.47 8.30
CA TYR A 153 1.47 -3.31 9.04
C TYR A 153 2.13 -4.58 9.55
N ALA A 154 1.89 -4.91 10.82
CA ALA A 154 2.35 -6.17 11.39
C ALA A 154 1.67 -7.38 10.75
N SER A 155 2.33 -8.53 10.85
CA SER A 155 1.79 -9.84 10.47
C SER A 155 0.36 -10.07 10.97
N SER A 156 -0.51 -10.54 10.07
CA SER A 156 -1.93 -10.79 10.29
C SER A 156 -2.48 -11.75 9.22
N ALA A 157 -3.79 -11.99 9.22
CA ALA A 157 -4.42 -12.82 8.18
C ALA A 157 -4.24 -12.29 6.75
N ILE A 158 -3.96 -10.98 6.58
CA ILE A 158 -3.79 -10.34 5.26
C ILE A 158 -2.39 -9.76 5.03
N THR A 159 -1.48 -9.98 5.97
CA THR A 159 -0.06 -9.61 5.90
C THR A 159 0.77 -10.82 6.35
N ASN A 160 1.31 -11.58 5.40
CA ASN A 160 2.01 -12.85 5.67
C ASN A 160 3.50 -12.73 5.31
N GLU A 161 4.35 -12.74 6.33
CA GLU A 161 5.80 -12.52 6.23
C GLU A 161 6.62 -13.81 6.01
N THR A 162 6.00 -14.99 5.89
CA THR A 162 6.68 -16.31 5.86
C THR A 162 7.79 -16.41 4.81
N HIS A 163 7.64 -15.72 3.69
CA HIS A 163 8.58 -15.77 2.56
C HIS A 163 9.26 -14.41 2.28
N GLN A 164 9.36 -13.53 3.28
CA GLN A 164 10.01 -12.22 3.14
C GLN A 164 11.45 -12.32 2.60
N GLN A 165 12.17 -13.39 2.97
CA GLN A 165 13.53 -13.66 2.52
C GLN A 165 13.67 -13.85 1.00
N CYS A 166 12.59 -14.20 0.30
CA CYS A 166 12.62 -14.36 -1.16
C CYS A 166 12.84 -13.02 -1.87
N VAL A 167 12.39 -11.91 -1.27
CA VAL A 167 12.49 -10.56 -1.84
C VAL A 167 12.82 -9.57 -0.71
N PRO A 168 14.08 -9.51 -0.26
CA PRO A 168 14.46 -8.86 0.99
C PRO A 168 14.29 -7.34 1.00
N HIS A 169 14.07 -6.71 -0.15
CA HIS A 169 13.95 -5.24 -0.26
C HIS A 169 12.55 -4.79 -0.69
N LEU A 170 11.61 -5.72 -0.88
CA LEU A 170 10.19 -5.40 -1.00
C LEU A 170 9.48 -5.89 0.27
N ILE A 171 9.20 -4.96 1.17
CA ILE A 171 8.76 -5.29 2.52
C ILE A 171 7.27 -5.60 2.53
N ILE A 172 6.93 -6.78 3.04
CA ILE A 172 5.56 -7.22 3.27
C ILE A 172 4.96 -6.37 4.39
N GLY A 173 3.71 -5.93 4.21
CA GLY A 173 3.05 -5.01 5.14
C GLY A 173 3.30 -3.53 4.83
N GLU A 174 4.18 -3.20 3.89
CA GLU A 174 4.37 -1.83 3.38
C GLU A 174 3.60 -1.59 2.05
N ARG A 175 3.43 -0.33 1.68
CA ARG A 175 2.85 0.06 0.38
C ARG A 175 3.80 -0.35 -0.74
N MET A 176 3.27 -0.90 -1.85
CA MET A 176 4.10 -1.13 -3.04
C MET A 176 4.86 0.15 -3.43
N PRO A 177 6.20 0.16 -3.40
CA PRO A 177 6.98 1.36 -3.64
C PRO A 177 6.88 1.79 -5.11
N PRO A 178 7.06 3.09 -5.41
CA PRO A 178 7.11 3.54 -6.78
C PRO A 178 8.24 2.85 -7.55
N GLN A 179 7.93 2.33 -8.73
CA GLN A 179 8.84 1.68 -9.66
C GLN A 179 8.27 1.79 -11.07
N ILE A 180 9.10 2.26 -12.01
CA ILE A 180 8.73 2.35 -13.41
C ILE A 180 9.12 1.04 -14.13
N PHE A 181 8.19 0.50 -14.90
CA PHE A 181 8.41 -0.62 -15.81
C PHE A 181 8.04 -0.22 -17.23
N VAL A 182 8.60 -0.90 -18.22
CA VAL A 182 8.23 -0.71 -19.63
C VAL A 182 7.19 -1.73 -20.03
N ARG A 183 6.08 -1.30 -20.61
CA ARG A 183 5.07 -2.23 -21.11
C ARG A 183 5.54 -2.89 -22.40
N ALA A 184 5.55 -4.22 -22.40
CA ALA A 184 6.17 -4.99 -23.47
C ALA A 184 5.49 -4.84 -24.85
N ALA A 185 4.19 -4.52 -24.87
CA ALA A 185 3.42 -4.43 -26.11
C ALA A 185 3.68 -3.15 -26.92
N ASP A 186 4.05 -2.05 -26.26
CA ASP A 186 4.19 -0.73 -26.90
C ASP A 186 5.40 0.09 -26.43
N GLY A 187 6.26 -0.48 -25.59
CA GLY A 187 7.51 0.14 -25.15
C GLY A 187 7.33 1.36 -24.23
N ARG A 188 6.12 1.61 -23.73
CA ARG A 188 5.83 2.79 -22.91
C ARG A 188 6.18 2.56 -21.44
N PRO A 189 6.85 3.53 -20.78
CA PRO A 189 7.08 3.45 -19.34
C PRO A 189 5.79 3.71 -18.56
N TYR A 190 5.59 2.96 -17.49
CA TYR A 190 4.48 3.12 -16.55
C TYR A 190 4.97 3.01 -15.11
N GLU A 191 4.47 3.90 -14.27
CA GLU A 191 4.63 3.80 -12.83
C GLU A 191 3.73 2.66 -12.31
N ILE A 192 4.27 1.75 -11.49
CA ILE A 192 3.56 0.53 -11.09
C ILE A 192 2.27 0.86 -10.32
N GLN A 193 2.24 1.90 -9.50
CA GLN A 193 1.06 2.31 -8.73
C GLN A 193 -0.09 2.75 -9.65
N ASP A 194 0.17 3.29 -10.84
CA ASP A 194 -0.86 3.62 -11.84
C ASP A 194 -1.53 2.36 -12.43
N ILE A 195 -0.83 1.22 -12.39
CA ILE A 195 -1.32 -0.10 -12.85
C ILE A 195 -1.96 -0.89 -11.68
N LEU A 196 -1.98 -0.33 -10.47
CA LEU A 196 -2.57 -0.92 -9.28
C LEU A 196 -3.79 -0.12 -8.81
N PRO A 197 -4.85 0.04 -9.63
CA PRO A 197 -6.02 0.81 -9.22
C PRO A 197 -6.73 0.15 -8.04
N SER A 198 -7.31 0.97 -7.17
CA SER A 198 -8.11 0.56 -6.02
C SER A 198 -9.51 0.10 -6.42
N ASP A 199 -9.56 -0.99 -7.19
CA ASP A 199 -10.78 -1.57 -7.79
C ASP A 199 -11.30 -2.81 -7.05
N THR A 200 -10.90 -2.99 -5.79
CA THR A 200 -11.22 -4.13 -4.91
C THR A 200 -10.53 -5.46 -5.27
N ARG A 201 -9.80 -5.56 -6.39
CA ARG A 201 -9.06 -6.77 -6.77
C ARG A 201 -7.69 -6.84 -6.13
N PHE A 202 -7.29 -8.03 -5.72
CA PHE A 202 -5.88 -8.33 -5.42
C PHE A 202 -5.08 -8.32 -6.72
N LYS A 203 -3.87 -7.77 -6.69
CA LYS A 203 -2.99 -7.71 -7.86
C LYS A 203 -1.90 -8.77 -7.66
N LEU A 204 -1.75 -9.63 -8.64
CA LEU A 204 -0.80 -10.74 -8.65
C LEU A 204 0.34 -10.36 -9.59
N LEU A 205 1.46 -9.90 -9.05
CA LEU A 205 2.64 -9.54 -9.82
C LEU A 205 3.54 -10.78 -9.93
N PHE A 206 3.58 -11.39 -11.10
CA PHE A 206 4.43 -12.54 -11.41
C PHE A 206 5.76 -12.05 -11.98
N PHE A 207 6.81 -12.09 -11.19
CA PHE A 207 8.18 -11.89 -11.63
C PHE A 207 8.69 -13.23 -12.18
N VAL A 208 8.81 -13.34 -13.50
CA VAL A 208 9.10 -14.62 -14.19
C VAL A 208 10.55 -14.77 -14.63
N GLY A 209 11.37 -13.74 -14.45
CA GLY A 209 12.76 -13.73 -14.87
C GLY A 209 12.87 -13.55 -16.38
N ASN A 210 13.89 -14.15 -17.00
CA ASN A 210 14.09 -14.10 -18.45
C ASN A 210 13.27 -15.19 -19.15
N LEU A 211 12.66 -14.87 -20.30
CA LEU A 211 11.83 -15.77 -21.09
C LEU A 211 12.66 -16.68 -22.01
N THR A 212 13.46 -17.56 -21.41
CA THR A 212 14.10 -18.68 -22.14
C THR A 212 13.06 -19.73 -22.56
N GLU A 213 13.42 -20.64 -23.47
CA GLU A 213 12.53 -21.74 -23.87
C GLU A 213 12.13 -22.62 -22.67
N GLU A 214 13.05 -22.86 -21.75
CA GLU A 214 12.80 -23.60 -20.52
C GLU A 214 11.80 -22.86 -19.63
N ARG A 215 12.02 -21.55 -19.40
CA ARG A 215 11.10 -20.72 -18.60
C ARG A 215 9.68 -20.70 -19.17
N VAL A 216 9.53 -20.65 -20.50
CA VAL A 216 8.20 -20.70 -21.13
C VAL A 216 7.51 -22.04 -20.85
N ARG A 217 8.22 -23.17 -20.90
CA ARG A 217 7.64 -24.48 -20.55
C ARG A 217 7.25 -24.57 -19.08
N GLU A 218 8.05 -24.02 -18.18
CA GLU A 218 7.72 -23.94 -16.76
C GLU A 218 6.48 -23.07 -16.52
N LEU A 219 6.33 -21.96 -17.24
CA LEU A 219 5.12 -21.13 -17.19
C LEU A 219 3.90 -21.86 -17.73
N ASP A 220 4.03 -22.64 -18.80
CA ASP A 220 2.93 -23.47 -19.30
C ASP A 220 2.50 -24.52 -18.26
N ALA A 221 3.46 -25.21 -17.64
CA ALA A 221 3.19 -26.18 -16.57
C ALA A 221 2.52 -25.53 -15.35
N LEU A 222 3.00 -24.35 -14.93
CA LEU A 222 2.38 -23.59 -13.84
C LEU A 222 0.96 -23.11 -14.21
N SER A 223 0.73 -22.72 -15.46
CA SER A 223 -0.61 -22.39 -15.97
C SER A 223 -1.55 -23.58 -15.84
N ASP A 224 -1.10 -24.79 -16.18
CA ASP A 224 -1.91 -26.00 -16.06
C ASP A 224 -2.24 -26.33 -14.60
N GLU A 225 -1.28 -26.20 -13.70
CA GLU A 225 -1.51 -26.36 -12.25
C GLU A 225 -2.48 -25.31 -11.71
N MET A 226 -2.32 -24.04 -12.09
CA MET A 226 -3.20 -22.95 -11.64
C MET A 226 -4.60 -22.95 -12.28
N ARG A 227 -4.83 -23.78 -13.30
CA ARG A 227 -6.16 -24.05 -13.86
C ARG A 227 -6.91 -25.12 -13.08
N ASP A 228 -6.25 -25.84 -12.18
CA ASP A 228 -6.92 -26.80 -11.32
C ASP A 228 -7.97 -26.09 -10.42
N PRO A 229 -9.21 -26.62 -10.31
CA PRO A 229 -10.26 -26.00 -9.49
C PRO A 229 -9.92 -25.83 -8.01
N SER A 230 -8.96 -26.59 -7.48
CA SER A 230 -8.48 -26.48 -6.10
C SER A 230 -7.50 -25.33 -5.90
N CYS A 231 -6.85 -24.84 -6.96
CA CYS A 231 -5.93 -23.71 -6.89
C CYS A 231 -6.66 -22.43 -6.46
N PHE A 232 -6.01 -21.61 -5.65
CA PHE A 232 -6.57 -20.38 -5.07
C PHE A 232 -7.23 -19.47 -6.12
N LEU A 233 -6.66 -19.39 -7.33
CA LEU A 233 -7.17 -18.53 -8.40
C LEU A 233 -8.57 -18.97 -8.85
N GLN A 234 -8.81 -20.28 -8.97
CA GLN A 234 -10.11 -20.83 -9.33
C GLN A 234 -11.06 -20.90 -8.14
N LYS A 235 -10.52 -21.30 -6.98
CA LYS A 235 -11.25 -21.49 -5.73
C LYS A 235 -11.86 -20.20 -5.19
N TYR A 236 -11.14 -19.08 -5.30
CA TYR A 236 -11.58 -17.76 -4.84
C TYR A 236 -11.90 -16.78 -5.98
N GLY A 237 -11.67 -17.16 -7.24
CA GLY A 237 -12.04 -16.38 -8.42
C GLY A 237 -13.54 -16.45 -8.70
N TYR A 238 -14.27 -15.35 -8.47
CA TYR A 238 -15.68 -15.25 -8.88
C TYR A 238 -15.75 -14.85 -10.36
N PRO A 239 -16.66 -15.39 -11.19
CA PRO A 239 -16.96 -14.79 -12.47
C PRO A 239 -17.81 -13.53 -12.23
N THR A 240 -17.37 -12.39 -12.75
CA THR A 240 -18.31 -11.36 -13.21
C THR A 240 -18.70 -11.72 -14.63
N GLU A 241 -19.96 -11.47 -14.99
CA GLU A 241 -20.52 -11.71 -16.32
C GLU A 241 -19.48 -11.55 -17.44
N GLY A 242 -19.12 -12.68 -18.07
CA GLY A 242 -18.37 -12.69 -19.34
C GLY A 242 -16.84 -12.65 -19.30
N THR A 243 -16.17 -12.39 -18.16
CA THR A 243 -14.68 -12.45 -18.11
C THR A 243 -14.17 -13.00 -16.77
N ALA A 244 -13.26 -13.97 -16.82
CA ALA A 244 -12.58 -14.52 -15.66
C ALA A 244 -11.59 -13.50 -15.08
N GLN A 245 -12.05 -12.56 -14.24
CA GLN A 245 -11.15 -11.59 -13.58
C GLN A 245 -11.74 -10.77 -12.41
N SER A 246 -12.72 -11.27 -11.66
CA SER A 246 -13.44 -10.40 -10.69
C SER A 246 -12.74 -10.15 -9.35
N MET A 247 -11.70 -10.94 -9.01
CA MET A 247 -11.01 -10.88 -7.71
C MET A 247 -9.51 -10.67 -7.80
N PHE A 248 -8.91 -11.16 -8.88
CA PHE A 248 -7.47 -11.14 -9.09
C PHE A 248 -7.17 -10.45 -10.41
N SER A 249 -6.15 -9.59 -10.42
CA SER A 249 -5.58 -9.01 -11.64
C SER A 249 -4.17 -9.49 -11.79
N ILE A 250 -3.87 -10.19 -12.88
CA ILE A 250 -2.56 -10.75 -13.16
C ILE A 250 -1.73 -9.72 -13.94
N ILE A 251 -0.50 -9.49 -13.49
CA ILE A 251 0.51 -8.68 -14.19
C ILE A 251 1.80 -9.51 -14.19
N THR A 252 2.38 -9.73 -15.36
CA THR A 252 3.66 -10.43 -15.51
C THR A 252 4.77 -9.43 -15.72
N ILE A 253 5.87 -9.61 -15.00
CA ILE A 253 7.08 -8.79 -15.06
C ILE A 253 8.23 -9.69 -15.51
N VAL A 254 8.88 -9.31 -16.59
CA VAL A 254 9.97 -10.05 -17.24
C VAL A 254 11.28 -9.29 -17.05
N SER A 255 12.36 -9.99 -16.67
CA SER A 255 13.71 -9.42 -16.67
C SER A 255 14.31 -9.57 -18.08
N GLY A 256 13.99 -8.66 -19.00
CA GLY A 256 14.52 -8.70 -20.37
C GLY A 256 14.30 -7.39 -21.12
N ASP A 257 15.09 -7.17 -22.18
CA ASP A 257 15.03 -5.97 -23.01
C ASP A 257 13.82 -6.01 -23.96
N LYS A 258 13.19 -4.85 -24.16
CA LYS A 258 12.07 -4.68 -25.10
C LYS A 258 12.39 -5.09 -26.55
N ASP A 259 13.66 -5.05 -26.95
CA ASP A 259 14.10 -5.39 -28.30
C ASP A 259 14.11 -6.93 -28.51
N ASP A 260 14.29 -7.70 -27.44
CA ASP A 260 14.40 -9.16 -27.47
C ASP A 260 13.11 -9.86 -27.01
N VAL A 261 12.37 -9.25 -26.08
CA VAL A 261 11.21 -9.86 -25.44
C VAL A 261 9.95 -9.68 -26.28
N LYS A 262 9.52 -10.78 -26.90
CA LYS A 262 8.17 -10.89 -27.47
C LYS A 262 7.17 -11.25 -26.38
N PHE A 263 6.34 -10.29 -25.97
CA PHE A 263 5.32 -10.49 -24.92
C PHE A 263 4.34 -11.63 -25.23
N THR A 264 4.14 -11.99 -26.50
CA THR A 264 3.29 -13.12 -26.91
C THR A 264 3.84 -14.49 -26.50
N ARG A 265 5.13 -14.57 -26.12
CA ARG A 265 5.75 -15.77 -25.54
C ARG A 265 5.29 -16.05 -24.11
N VAL A 266 4.79 -15.03 -23.40
CA VAL A 266 4.13 -15.25 -22.11
C VAL A 266 2.80 -15.97 -22.38
N PRO A 267 2.55 -17.13 -21.74
CA PRO A 267 1.32 -17.88 -21.92
C PRO A 267 0.09 -17.00 -21.67
N ALA A 268 -0.98 -17.22 -22.45
CA ALA A 268 -2.19 -16.39 -22.39
C ALA A 268 -2.83 -16.33 -21.00
N PHE A 269 -2.60 -17.33 -20.16
CA PHE A 269 -3.02 -17.35 -18.76
C PHE A 269 -2.39 -16.20 -17.94
N PHE A 270 -1.08 -16.00 -18.08
CA PHE A 270 -0.32 -14.94 -17.43
C PHE A 270 -0.41 -13.59 -18.17
N ARG A 271 -0.91 -13.61 -19.41
CA ARG A 271 -1.15 -12.44 -20.24
C ARG A 271 -2.63 -12.35 -20.62
N PRO A 272 -3.53 -12.07 -19.66
CA PRO A 272 -4.96 -12.01 -19.96
C PRO A 272 -5.34 -10.87 -20.91
N HIS A 273 -4.55 -9.80 -20.93
CA HIS A 273 -4.67 -8.71 -21.87
C HIS A 273 -3.26 -8.23 -22.27
N TRP A 274 -3.13 -7.61 -23.45
CA TRP A 274 -1.83 -7.22 -24.01
C TRP A 274 -1.07 -6.25 -23.09
N SER A 275 -1.79 -5.51 -22.24
CA SER A 275 -1.21 -4.52 -21.36
C SER A 275 -0.62 -5.06 -20.06
N ASN A 276 -0.76 -6.36 -19.79
CA ASN A 276 -0.41 -6.98 -18.51
C ASN A 276 1.01 -7.55 -18.46
N VAL A 277 1.79 -7.42 -19.54
CA VAL A 277 3.21 -7.81 -19.55
C VAL A 277 4.07 -6.57 -19.49
N LEU A 278 4.87 -6.49 -18.43
CA LEU A 278 5.81 -5.44 -18.13
C LEU A 278 7.24 -6.00 -18.20
N LEU A 279 8.18 -5.13 -18.51
CA LEU A 279 9.60 -5.41 -18.63
C LEU A 279 10.34 -4.60 -17.58
N ASP A 280 11.27 -5.25 -16.89
CA ASP A 280 12.29 -4.57 -16.09
C ASP A 280 13.41 -4.04 -17.00
N ASP A 281 13.03 -3.11 -17.87
CA ASP A 281 13.86 -2.45 -18.86
C ASP A 281 13.66 -0.94 -18.78
N MET A 282 14.58 -0.19 -19.38
CA MET A 282 14.45 1.24 -19.59
C MET A 282 13.63 1.54 -20.84
N ASP A 283 12.96 2.69 -20.83
CA ASP A 283 12.23 3.22 -21.97
C ASP A 283 13.15 3.46 -23.20
N VAL A 284 12.54 3.79 -24.34
CA VAL A 284 13.29 4.03 -25.60
C VAL A 284 14.34 5.14 -25.50
N THR A 285 14.15 6.12 -24.61
CA THR A 285 15.11 7.20 -24.38
C THR A 285 16.20 6.83 -23.36
N ARG A 286 16.07 5.68 -22.69
CA ARG A 286 16.92 5.24 -21.59
C ARG A 286 16.99 6.26 -20.44
N SER A 287 15.88 6.94 -20.17
CA SER A 287 15.77 7.91 -19.08
C SER A 287 14.89 7.44 -17.93
N LEU A 288 13.96 6.51 -18.17
CA LEU A 288 13.01 6.02 -17.19
C LEU A 288 12.91 4.50 -17.19
N GLY A 289 12.71 3.90 -16.01
CA GLY A 289 12.47 2.47 -15.84
C GLY A 289 13.72 1.63 -15.54
N GLY A 290 13.51 0.33 -15.42
CA GLY A 290 14.53 -0.68 -15.17
C GLY A 290 14.97 -0.79 -13.70
N GLY A 291 15.78 -1.82 -13.44
CA GLY A 291 16.44 -2.07 -12.16
C GLY A 291 15.55 -2.60 -11.03
N ALA A 292 14.29 -2.94 -11.30
CA ALA A 292 13.34 -3.42 -10.30
C ALA A 292 13.77 -4.75 -9.66
N TYR A 293 14.22 -5.74 -10.44
CA TYR A 293 14.69 -7.02 -9.90
C TYR A 293 15.81 -6.81 -8.90
N LYS A 294 16.82 -6.01 -9.29
CA LYS A 294 17.96 -5.68 -8.42
C LYS A 294 17.52 -4.87 -7.19
N ARG A 295 16.66 -3.87 -7.39
CA ARG A 295 16.18 -2.98 -6.33
C ARG A 295 15.39 -3.74 -5.27
N PHE A 296 14.54 -4.67 -5.68
CA PHE A 296 13.72 -5.47 -4.77
C PHE A 296 14.46 -6.70 -4.23
N GLY A 297 15.59 -7.09 -4.84
CA GLY A 297 16.33 -8.29 -4.46
C GLY A 297 15.65 -9.57 -4.96
N ILE A 298 14.96 -9.51 -6.10
CA ILE A 298 14.29 -10.66 -6.73
C ILE A 298 15.32 -11.43 -7.54
N ASP A 299 15.41 -12.74 -7.33
CA ASP A 299 16.25 -13.63 -8.14
C ASP A 299 15.57 -13.96 -9.48
N PRO A 300 16.12 -13.53 -10.64
CA PRO A 300 15.55 -13.82 -11.97
C PRO A 300 15.62 -15.31 -12.36
N SER A 301 16.39 -16.13 -11.64
CA SER A 301 16.43 -17.58 -11.84
C SER A 301 15.21 -18.30 -11.26
N THR A 302 14.42 -17.63 -10.43
CA THR A 302 13.19 -18.17 -9.84
C THR A 302 11.97 -17.40 -10.32
N MET A 303 10.80 -18.04 -10.29
CA MET A 303 9.53 -17.32 -10.44
C MET A 303 9.03 -16.89 -9.06
N THR A 304 8.75 -15.61 -8.89
CA THR A 304 8.26 -15.04 -7.64
C THR A 304 6.91 -14.37 -7.86
N LEU A 305 5.95 -14.67 -6.99
CA LEU A 305 4.65 -14.01 -6.95
C LEU A 305 4.63 -13.00 -5.79
N VAL A 306 4.33 -11.75 -6.11
CA VAL A 306 4.05 -10.69 -5.14
C VAL A 306 2.55 -10.39 -5.18
N ILE A 307 1.90 -10.51 -4.02
CA ILE A 307 0.47 -10.25 -3.86
C ILE A 307 0.29 -8.85 -3.28
N ILE A 308 -0.33 -7.97 -4.06
CA ILE A 308 -0.73 -6.63 -3.63
C ILE A 308 -2.21 -6.64 -3.28
N ARG A 309 -2.51 -6.17 -2.07
CA ARG A 309 -3.88 -5.99 -1.56
C ARG A 309 -4.62 -4.89 -2.35
N PRO A 310 -5.96 -4.85 -2.28
CA PRO A 310 -6.73 -3.82 -2.98
C PRO A 310 -6.46 -2.37 -2.54
N ASP A 311 -5.86 -2.17 -1.37
CA ASP A 311 -5.40 -0.88 -0.84
C ASP A 311 -3.92 -0.57 -1.18
N GLY A 312 -3.29 -1.39 -2.03
CA GLY A 312 -1.94 -1.16 -2.55
C GLY A 312 -0.79 -1.67 -1.67
N TYR A 313 -1.08 -2.27 -0.52
CA TYR A 313 -0.07 -2.85 0.37
C TYR A 313 0.37 -4.24 -0.10
N VAL A 314 1.65 -4.57 0.10
CA VAL A 314 2.19 -5.91 -0.12
C VAL A 314 1.61 -6.83 0.96
N GLY A 315 0.74 -7.76 0.57
CA GLY A 315 0.09 -8.68 1.49
C GLY A 315 0.87 -9.97 1.71
N MET A 316 1.54 -10.47 0.68
CA MET A 316 2.36 -11.66 0.72
C MET A 316 3.33 -11.66 -0.46
N ILE A 317 4.48 -12.30 -0.29
CA ILE A 317 5.40 -12.68 -1.36
C ILE A 317 5.60 -14.18 -1.24
N ALA A 318 5.76 -14.91 -2.34
CA ALA A 318 6.09 -16.34 -2.31
C ALA A 318 6.76 -16.77 -3.62
N PRO A 319 7.64 -17.80 -3.60
CA PRO A 319 8.07 -18.45 -4.83
C PRO A 319 6.89 -19.18 -5.49
N ALA A 320 6.91 -19.30 -6.81
CA ALA A 320 5.82 -19.97 -7.55
C ALA A 320 5.69 -21.46 -7.21
N SER A 321 6.73 -22.09 -6.65
CA SER A 321 6.67 -23.47 -6.14
C SER A 321 5.88 -23.63 -4.84
N ALA A 322 5.53 -22.53 -4.16
CA ALA A 322 4.80 -22.53 -2.89
C ALA A 322 3.32 -22.14 -3.07
N LEU A 323 2.65 -22.68 -4.09
CA LEU A 323 1.22 -22.38 -4.34
C LEU A 323 0.31 -22.78 -3.17
N GLU A 324 0.67 -23.81 -2.40
CA GLU A 324 -0.09 -24.23 -1.21
C GLU A 324 -0.09 -23.16 -0.11
N ASP A 325 1.04 -22.46 0.08
CA ASP A 325 1.14 -21.36 1.04
C ASP A 325 0.30 -20.16 0.58
N ILE A 326 0.25 -19.91 -0.73
CA ILE A 326 -0.60 -18.87 -1.32
C ILE A 326 -2.09 -19.21 -1.16
N ASP A 327 -2.49 -20.47 -1.36
CA ASP A 327 -3.87 -20.90 -1.06
C ASP A 327 -4.19 -20.72 0.42
N SER A 328 -3.26 -21.08 1.31
CA SER A 328 -3.40 -20.92 2.76
C SER A 328 -3.56 -19.45 3.16
N TYR A 329 -2.83 -18.53 2.53
CA TYR A 329 -3.00 -17.09 2.71
C TYR A 329 -4.42 -16.64 2.39
N PHE A 330 -4.94 -16.96 1.20
CA PHE A 330 -6.32 -16.58 0.85
C PHE A 330 -7.36 -17.33 1.69
N ALA A 331 -7.12 -18.59 2.04
CA ALA A 331 -8.01 -19.39 2.89
C ALA A 331 -8.21 -18.79 4.28
N ALA A 332 -7.25 -18.02 4.78
CA ALA A 332 -7.33 -17.38 6.09
C ALA A 332 -8.55 -16.44 6.17
N PHE A 333 -8.83 -15.66 5.12
CA PHE A 333 -9.85 -14.61 5.13
C PHE A 333 -10.93 -14.71 4.03
N MET A 334 -10.68 -15.43 2.93
CA MET A 334 -11.64 -15.58 1.83
C MET A 334 -12.62 -16.74 2.04
N ILE A 335 -13.76 -16.67 1.35
CA ILE A 335 -14.76 -17.74 1.26
C ILE A 335 -14.64 -18.39 -0.13
N PRO A 336 -14.49 -19.73 -0.24
CA PRO A 336 -14.46 -20.41 -1.52
C PRO A 336 -15.74 -20.20 -2.33
N ARG A 337 -15.61 -20.03 -3.66
CA ARG A 337 -16.72 -19.78 -4.59
C ARG A 337 -17.85 -20.80 -4.47
N LYS A 338 -17.52 -22.09 -4.34
CA LYS A 338 -18.53 -23.16 -4.22
C LYS A 338 -19.48 -22.91 -3.05
N ALA A 339 -18.95 -22.51 -1.89
CA ALA A 339 -19.74 -22.21 -0.70
C ALA A 339 -20.67 -21.00 -0.87
N VAL A 340 -20.29 -20.02 -1.70
CA VAL A 340 -21.14 -18.86 -2.01
C VAL A 340 -22.26 -19.21 -2.98
N LEU A 341 -21.98 -20.03 -4.00
CA LEU A 341 -23.02 -20.48 -4.94
C LEU A 341 -24.07 -21.35 -4.23
N ASP A 342 -23.63 -22.22 -3.32
CA ASP A 342 -24.52 -23.09 -2.54
C ASP A 342 -25.43 -22.31 -1.56
N THR A 343 -25.06 -21.09 -1.17
CA THR A 343 -25.88 -20.22 -0.30
C THR A 343 -26.81 -19.27 -1.07
N GLN A 344 -26.65 -19.12 -2.39
CA GLN A 344 -27.50 -18.29 -3.25
C GLN A 344 -28.61 -19.07 -3.98
N LEU A 345 -28.60 -20.41 -3.93
CA LEU A 345 -29.73 -21.21 -4.38
C LEU A 345 -30.88 -21.06 -3.37
N PRO A 346 -32.09 -20.63 -3.80
CA PRO A 346 -33.23 -20.64 -2.91
C PRO A 346 -33.45 -22.08 -2.44
N GLN A 347 -33.52 -22.29 -1.13
CA GLN A 347 -34.07 -23.53 -0.60
C GLN A 347 -35.54 -23.57 -1.04
N ILE A 348 -35.81 -24.40 -2.06
CA ILE A 348 -37.17 -24.72 -2.55
C ILE A 348 -37.85 -25.63 -1.53
#